data_AF-A0A8J2LDC7-F1
#
_entry.id   AF-A0A8J2LDC7-F1
#
_cell.length_a   1.000
_cell.length_b   1.000
_cell.length_c   1.000
_cell.angle_alpha   90.00
_cell.angle_beta   90.00
_cell.angle_gamma   90.00
#
_symmetry.space_group_name_H-M   'P 1'
#
loop_
_entity.id
_entity.type
_entity.pdbx_description
1 polymer ?
#
loop_
_entity_poly.entity_id
_entity_poly.type
_entity_poly.pdbx_seq_one_letter_code
_entity_poly.pdbx_strand_id
1 'polypeptide(L)'
;MQEEPSQYAPITDIRHETLDRQISLLELKLALQHLKNGKAPEPDNISNEFLKNLPTTGIELLHSIVNQIFDFKPPVEWCELETTMYYKKEDPDDPANYCPIALANTSMKLFTNII
;
A
#
# COMPACT_ATOMS: atom_id res chain seq x y z
N MET A 1 -13.14 -33.85 -44.60
CA MET A 1 -13.06 -32.63 -43.76
C MET A 1 -11.80 -32.78 -42.94
N GLN A 2 -10.74 -32.05 -43.30
CA GLN A 2 -9.51 -31.99 -42.52
C GLN A 2 -9.71 -30.89 -41.48
N GLU A 3 -9.52 -31.22 -40.21
CA GLU A 3 -9.54 -30.26 -39.11
C GLU A 3 -8.27 -29.41 -39.15
N GLU A 4 -8.44 -28.10 -39.27
CA GLU A 4 -7.37 -27.10 -39.16
C GLU A 4 -6.82 -27.10 -37.72
N PRO A 5 -5.50 -27.15 -37.50
CA PRO A 5 -4.92 -27.18 -36.16
C PRO A 5 -5.12 -25.83 -35.45
N SER A 6 -5.77 -25.86 -34.29
CA SER A 6 -5.98 -24.70 -33.41
C SER A 6 -4.65 -23.99 -33.11
N GLN A 7 -4.56 -22.71 -33.51
CA GLN A 7 -3.36 -21.88 -33.39
C GLN A 7 -3.12 -21.30 -31.99
N TYR A 8 -3.91 -21.70 -31.00
CA TYR A 8 -3.77 -21.18 -29.64
C TYR A 8 -2.77 -22.03 -28.85
N ALA A 9 -1.55 -21.51 -28.71
CA ALA A 9 -0.66 -21.94 -27.64
C ALA A 9 -1.40 -21.80 -26.29
N PRO A 10 -1.28 -22.76 -25.36
CA PRO A 10 -1.83 -22.59 -24.03
C PRO A 10 -1.29 -21.28 -23.45
N ILE A 11 -2.14 -20.49 -22.81
CA ILE A 11 -1.73 -19.26 -22.12
C ILE A 11 -0.83 -19.70 -20.97
N THR A 12 0.47 -19.81 -21.24
CA THR A 12 1.48 -20.17 -20.27
C THR A 12 1.85 -18.90 -19.52
N ASP A 13 1.42 -18.85 -18.26
CA ASP A 13 1.73 -17.83 -17.26
C ASP A 13 1.44 -16.37 -17.69
N ILE A 14 0.35 -15.80 -17.15
CA ILE A 14 -0.07 -14.42 -17.43
C ILE A 14 0.86 -13.40 -16.72
N ARG A 15 1.84 -13.87 -15.95
CA ARG A 15 2.75 -13.01 -15.21
C ARG A 15 3.61 -12.16 -16.13
N HIS A 16 3.64 -10.87 -15.82
CA HIS A 16 4.53 -9.89 -16.40
C HIS A 16 5.87 -9.89 -15.65
N GLU A 17 6.95 -10.27 -16.35
CA GLU A 17 8.30 -10.45 -15.79
C GLU A 17 8.78 -9.32 -14.87
N THR A 18 8.45 -8.06 -15.18
CA THR A 18 8.90 -6.91 -14.38
C THR A 18 7.93 -6.46 -13.30
N LEU A 19 6.62 -6.73 -13.44
CA LEU A 19 5.60 -6.22 -12.49
C LEU A 19 5.27 -7.25 -11.42
N ASP A 20 5.36 -8.53 -11.78
CA ASP A 20 5.12 -9.65 -10.85
C ASP A 20 6.40 -10.15 -10.18
N ARG A 21 7.52 -9.42 -10.35
CA ARG A 21 8.76 -9.71 -9.63
C ARG A 21 8.61 -9.29 -8.17
N GLN A 22 9.40 -9.94 -7.30
CA GLN A 22 9.50 -9.56 -5.89
C GLN A 22 9.92 -8.10 -5.73
N ILE A 23 9.31 -7.42 -4.76
CA ILE A 23 9.65 -6.06 -4.38
C ILE A 23 11.10 -6.06 -3.89
N SER A 24 11.95 -5.23 -4.47
CA SER A 24 13.35 -5.09 -4.08
C SER A 24 13.50 -4.25 -2.82
N LEU A 25 14.63 -4.44 -2.12
CA LEU A 25 14.97 -3.61 -0.96
C LEU A 25 15.12 -2.12 -1.33
N LEU A 26 15.51 -1.83 -2.57
CA LEU A 26 15.63 -0.48 -3.08
C LEU A 26 14.26 0.18 -3.25
N GLU A 27 13.29 -0.52 -3.83
CA GLU A 27 11.90 -0.04 -3.97
C GLU A 27 11.29 0.28 -2.61
N LEU A 28 11.48 -0.62 -1.62
CA LEU A 28 11.03 -0.35 -0.25
C LEU A 28 11.69 0.89 0.36
N LYS A 29 13.02 1.02 0.24
CA LYS A 29 13.76 2.17 0.78
C LYS A 29 13.31 3.48 0.14
N LEU A 30 13.09 3.50 -1.18
CA LEU A 30 12.57 4.66 -1.88
C LEU A 30 11.16 5.00 -1.40
N ALA A 31 10.27 4.01 -1.27
CA ALA A 31 8.91 4.25 -0.76
C ALA A 31 8.92 4.84 0.66
N LEU A 32 9.78 4.34 1.56
CA LEU A 32 9.96 4.88 2.91
C LEU A 32 10.44 6.34 2.90
N GLN A 33 11.33 6.70 1.97
CA GLN A 33 11.80 8.09 1.83
C GLN A 33 10.69 9.05 1.38
N HIS A 34 9.77 8.58 0.53
CA HIS A 34 8.64 9.37 0.02
C HIS A 34 7.52 9.54 1.04
N LEU A 35 7.50 8.78 2.14
CA LEU A 35 6.53 8.97 3.22
C LEU A 35 6.70 10.35 3.86
N LYS A 36 5.61 11.12 3.88
CA LYS A 36 5.55 12.47 4.48
C LYS A 36 5.52 12.37 6.00
N ASN A 37 6.37 13.14 6.66
CA ASN A 37 6.34 13.29 8.12
C ASN A 37 5.12 14.10 8.58
N GLY A 38 4.74 13.96 9.85
CA GLY A 38 3.63 14.68 10.48
C GLY A 38 2.25 14.19 10.05
N LYS A 39 2.16 12.96 9.51
CA LYS A 39 0.89 12.31 9.21
C LYS A 39 0.38 11.57 10.44
N ALA A 40 -0.91 11.71 10.71
CA ALA A 40 -1.58 10.97 11.79
C ALA A 40 -1.43 9.46 11.52
N PRO A 41 -0.98 8.68 12.53
CA PRO A 41 -0.72 7.24 12.40
C PRO A 41 -1.98 6.36 12.54
N GLU A 42 -3.19 6.89 12.31
CA GLU A 42 -4.44 6.15 12.49
C GLU A 42 -4.75 5.23 11.29
N PRO A 43 -5.31 4.02 11.52
CA PRO A 43 -5.74 3.42 12.80
C PRO A 43 -4.69 2.52 13.50
N ASP A 44 -3.56 2.20 12.87
CA ASP A 44 -2.56 1.22 13.36
C ASP A 44 -1.58 1.78 14.40
N ASN A 45 -1.62 3.08 14.70
CA ASN A 45 -0.68 3.81 15.55
C ASN A 45 0.79 3.71 15.10
N ILE A 46 1.02 3.30 13.84
CA ILE A 46 2.35 3.25 13.24
C ILE A 46 2.58 4.56 12.47
N SER A 47 3.54 5.36 12.93
CA SER A 47 3.90 6.60 12.24
C SER A 47 4.86 6.36 11.08
N ASN A 48 4.82 7.26 10.10
CA ASN A 48 5.77 7.25 9.00
C ASN A 48 7.21 7.40 9.52
N GLU A 49 7.40 8.19 10.56
CA GLU A 49 8.67 8.40 11.24
C GLU A 49 9.19 7.10 11.88
N PHE A 50 8.30 6.30 12.47
CA PHE A 50 8.69 5.01 13.03
C PHE A 50 9.27 4.11 11.94
N LEU A 51 8.57 3.96 10.81
CA LEU A 51 9.03 3.13 9.69
C LEU A 51 10.34 3.64 9.07
N LYS A 52 10.51 4.96 8.98
CA LYS A 52 11.72 5.59 8.43
C LYS A 52 12.94 5.44 9.32
N ASN A 53 12.75 5.29 10.63
CA ASN A 53 13.83 5.18 11.63
C ASN A 53 14.09 3.75 12.08
N LEU A 54 13.54 2.74 11.39
CA LEU A 54 13.84 1.34 11.68
C LEU A 54 15.35 1.05 11.48
N PRO A 55 15.97 0.24 12.35
CA PRO A 55 17.33 -0.25 12.12
C PRO A 55 17.35 -1.17 10.91
N THR A 56 18.55 -1.47 10.37
CA THR A 56 18.72 -2.34 9.19
C THR A 56 17.94 -3.64 9.30
N THR A 57 18.03 -4.33 10.44
CA THR A 57 17.28 -5.57 10.70
C THR A 57 15.77 -5.37 10.65
N GLY A 58 15.28 -4.21 11.10
CA GLY A 58 13.86 -3.85 11.02
C GLY A 58 13.41 -3.60 9.58
N ILE A 59 14.26 -2.98 8.75
CA ILE A 59 14.00 -2.79 7.32
C ILE A 59 13.97 -4.13 6.57
N GLU A 60 14.88 -5.05 6.90
CA GLU A 60 14.89 -6.41 6.34
C GLU A 60 13.64 -7.21 6.74
N LEU A 61 13.21 -7.10 8.00
CA LEU A 61 11.95 -7.71 8.45
C LEU A 61 10.75 -7.12 7.71
N LEU A 62 10.67 -5.80 7.60
CA LEU A 62 9.61 -5.11 6.86
C LEU A 62 9.59 -5.53 5.39
N HIS A 63 10.75 -5.68 4.77
CA HIS A 63 10.90 -6.17 3.39
C HIS A 63 10.37 -7.59 3.21
N SER A 64 10.63 -8.48 4.17
CA SER A 64 10.06 -9.83 4.15
C SER A 64 8.54 -9.79 4.29
N ILE A 65 8.00 -8.97 5.20
CA ILE A 65 6.55 -8.83 5.40
C ILE A 65 5.87 -8.28 4.14
N VAL A 66 6.44 -7.25 3.52
CA VAL A 66 5.89 -6.63 2.30
C VAL A 66 5.83 -7.63 1.15
N ASN A 67 6.87 -8.43 0.95
CA ASN A 67 6.87 -9.47 -0.08
C ASN A 67 5.90 -10.63 0.23
N GLN A 68 5.76 -11.02 1.51
CA GLN A 68 4.73 -11.98 1.90
C GLN A 68 3.31 -11.47 1.58
N ILE A 69 3.05 -10.18 1.83
CA ILE A 69 1.77 -9.56 1.48
C ILE A 69 1.55 -9.56 -0.03
N PHE A 70 2.61 -9.29 -0.81
CA PHE A 70 2.58 -9.31 -2.27
C PHE A 70 2.24 -10.70 -2.84
N ASP A 71 2.81 -11.76 -2.29
CA ASP A 71 2.63 -13.13 -2.78
C ASP A 71 1.29 -13.76 -2.37
N PHE A 72 0.77 -13.40 -1.19
CA PHE A 72 -0.39 -14.07 -0.60
C PHE A 72 -1.63 -13.19 -0.59
N LYS A 73 -1.78 -12.35 0.44
CA LYS A 73 -2.95 -11.54 0.66
C LYS A 73 -2.62 -10.38 1.61
N PRO A 74 -3.16 -9.18 1.37
CA PRO A 74 -3.12 -8.10 2.36
C PRO A 74 -3.88 -8.47 3.65
N PRO A 75 -3.46 -7.89 4.80
CA PRO A 75 -4.20 -7.98 6.05
C PRO A 75 -5.67 -7.53 5.89
N VAL A 76 -6.59 -8.12 6.65
CA VAL A 76 -8.02 -7.76 6.61
C VAL A 76 -8.23 -6.32 7.08
N GLU A 77 -7.39 -5.87 8.00
CA GLU A 77 -7.35 -4.53 8.57
C GLU A 77 -7.16 -3.45 7.51
N TRP A 78 -6.57 -3.77 6.35
CA TRP A 78 -6.44 -2.81 5.24
C TRP A 78 -7.79 -2.51 4.56
N CYS A 79 -8.80 -3.35 4.76
CA CYS A 79 -10.16 -3.06 4.32
C CYS A 79 -10.89 -2.09 5.25
N GLU A 80 -10.33 -1.80 6.43
CA GLU A 80 -10.90 -0.87 7.40
C GLU A 80 -10.33 0.53 7.20
N LEU A 81 -11.22 1.51 7.06
CA LEU A 81 -10.88 2.92 6.90
C LEU A 81 -11.62 3.72 7.97
N GLU A 82 -10.89 4.52 8.73
CA GLU A 82 -11.48 5.41 9.71
C GLU A 82 -11.85 6.73 9.03
N THR A 83 -13.14 7.09 9.07
CA THR A 83 -13.61 8.33 8.44
C THR A 83 -13.74 9.42 9.48
N THR A 84 -12.99 10.50 9.32
CA THR A 84 -13.05 11.69 10.18
C THR A 84 -13.49 12.93 9.40
N MET A 85 -14.13 13.87 10.08
CA MET A 85 -14.61 15.12 9.49
C MET A 85 -13.52 16.18 9.57
N TYR A 86 -13.02 16.62 8.42
CA TYR A 86 -12.06 17.71 8.33
C TYR A 86 -12.75 19.03 8.03
N TYR A 87 -12.54 19.99 8.91
CA TYR A 87 -13.10 21.32 8.80
C TYR A 87 -12.39 22.15 7.71
N LYS A 88 -13.15 22.69 6.75
CA LYS A 88 -12.69 23.74 5.82
C LYS A 88 -12.80 25.10 6.49
N LYS A 89 -12.04 26.11 6.03
CA LYS A 89 -12.23 27.50 6.50
C LYS A 89 -13.68 27.92 6.25
N GLU A 90 -14.39 28.45 7.26
CA GLU A 90 -15.62 29.30 7.24
C GLU A 90 -16.26 29.34 8.66
N ASP A 91 -17.50 28.87 8.85
CA ASP A 91 -18.20 28.76 10.13
C ASP A 91 -18.10 27.32 10.68
N PRO A 92 -17.51 27.09 11.87
CA PRO A 92 -17.41 25.76 12.49
C PRO A 92 -18.75 25.09 12.83
N ASP A 93 -19.82 25.88 12.96
CA ASP A 93 -21.14 25.37 13.33
C ASP A 93 -21.98 24.94 12.12
N ASP A 94 -21.53 25.22 10.90
CA ASP A 94 -22.19 24.76 9.67
C ASP A 94 -21.63 23.39 9.23
N PRO A 95 -22.43 22.31 9.26
CA PRO A 95 -22.01 20.98 8.82
C PRO A 95 -21.60 20.93 7.33
N ALA A 96 -22.04 21.88 6.50
CA ALA A 96 -21.61 21.97 5.09
C ALA A 96 -20.12 22.34 4.93
N ASN A 97 -19.49 22.89 5.99
CA ASN A 97 -18.08 23.25 5.99
C ASN A 97 -17.14 22.10 6.35
N TYR A 98 -17.65 20.90 6.61
CA TYR A 98 -16.84 19.71 6.89
C TYR A 98 -16.76 18.79 5.68
N CYS A 99 -15.57 18.29 5.39
CA CYS A 99 -15.33 17.26 4.38
C CYS A 99 -14.96 15.95 5.07
N PRO A 100 -15.63 14.82 4.77
CA PRO A 100 -15.18 13.53 5.24
C PRO A 100 -13.82 13.19 4.62
N ILE A 101 -12.89 12.66 5.43
CA ILE A 101 -11.60 12.13 5.01
C ILE A 101 -11.48 10.70 5.55
N ALA A 102 -11.13 9.77 4.66
CA ALA A 102 -10.79 8.41 5.03
C ALA A 102 -9.30 8.31 5.40
N LEU A 103 -9.03 7.80 6.60
CA LEU A 103 -7.71 7.50 7.12
C LEU A 103 -7.44 6.00 6.94
N ALA A 104 -6.38 5.70 6.20
CA ALA A 104 -5.94 4.33 5.96
C ALA A 104 -4.68 3.99 6.74
N ASN A 105 -4.49 2.69 7.01
CA ASN A 105 -3.29 2.14 7.66
C ASN A 105 -1.99 2.62 7.00
N THR A 106 -0.99 2.93 7.82
CA THR A 106 0.32 3.36 7.33
C THR A 106 1.00 2.27 6.51
N SER A 107 0.84 1.02 6.94
CA SER A 107 1.37 -0.16 6.22
C SER A 107 0.74 -0.33 4.83
N MET A 108 -0.57 -0.08 4.71
CA MET A 108 -1.29 -0.11 3.44
C MET A 108 -0.79 1.00 2.51
N LYS A 109 -0.69 2.23 3.02
CA LYS A 109 -0.17 3.39 2.26
C LYS A 109 1.25 3.14 1.76
N LEU A 110 2.11 2.52 2.58
CA LEU A 110 3.46 2.16 2.17
C LEU A 110 3.43 1.14 1.02
N PHE A 111 2.65 0.07 1.16
CA PHE A 111 2.54 -0.97 0.15
C PHE A 111 2.02 -0.41 -1.18
N THR A 112 0.96 0.38 -1.17
CA THR A 112 0.40 1.02 -2.39
C THR A 112 1.30 2.06 -3.02
N ASN A 113 2.32 2.57 -2.30
CA ASN A 113 3.34 3.44 -2.90
C ASN A 113 4.44 2.64 -3.62
N ILE A 114 4.53 1.33 -3.38
CA ILE A 114 5.52 0.45 -3.99
C ILE A 114 4.95 -0.19 -5.27
N ILE A 115 3.69 -0.64 -5.23
CA ILE A 115 3.01 -1.35 -6.33
C ILE A 115 2.26 -0.43 -7.30
#